data_AF-A0A845F949-F1
#
_entry.id   AF-A0A845F949-F1
#
_cell.length_a   1.000
_cell.length_b   1.000
_cell.length_c   1.000
_cell.angle_alpha   90.00
_cell.angle_beta   90.00
_cell.angle_gamma   90.00
#
_symmetry.space_group_name_H-M   'P 1'
#
loop_
_entity.id
_entity.type
_entity.pdbx_description
1 polymer ?
#
loop_
_entity_poly.entity_id
_entity_poly.type
_entity_poly.pdbx_seq_one_letter_code
_entity_poly.pdbx_strand_id
1 'polypeptide(L)' 'MRQIQAWLDEGEIEKARKEALHRLNREDDIAGLHYWCAVSHDAQGMEREAIPFYEKAVCKGIQGELRAQAYI' A
#
# COMPACT_ATOMS: atom_id res chain seq x y z
N MET A 1 -9.63 1.41 -3.30
CA MET A 1 -8.75 1.99 -2.26
C MET A 1 -9.47 2.27 -0.95
N ARG A 2 -10.62 2.97 -0.92
CA ARG A 2 -11.37 3.29 0.32
C ARG A 2 -11.54 2.13 1.31
N GLN A 3 -11.77 0.90 0.84
CA GLN A 3 -11.92 -0.25 1.72
C GLN A 3 -10.61 -0.68 2.42
N ILE A 4 -9.49 -0.68 1.70
CA ILE A 4 -8.17 -1.02 2.28
C ILE A 4 -7.79 0.02 3.32
N GLN A 5 -8.02 1.30 3.01
CA GLN A 5 -7.81 2.40 3.94
C GLN A 5 -8.70 2.26 5.19
N ALA A 6 -9.99 1.96 5.04
CA ALA A 6 -10.89 1.74 6.18
C ALA A 6 -10.40 0.62 7.09
N TRP A 7 -9.93 -0.50 6.54
CA TRP A 7 -9.35 -1.58 7.35
C TRP A 7 -8.06 -1.18 8.05
N LEU A 8 -7.22 -0.35 7.43
CA LEU A 8 -6.04 0.20 8.11
C LEU A 8 -6.45 1.09 9.29
N ASP A 9 -7.44 1.95 9.10
CA ASP A 9 -7.96 2.84 10.15
C ASP A 9 -8.62 2.05 11.29
N GLU A 10 -9.24 0.91 11.00
CA GLU A 10 -9.85 -0.02 11.97
C GLU A 10 -8.83 -0.96 12.65
N GLY A 11 -7.55 -0.94 12.23
CA GLY A 11 -6.51 -1.85 12.74
C GLY A 11 -6.57 -3.27 12.18
N GLU A 12 -7.41 -3.51 11.16
CA GLU A 12 -7.58 -4.77 10.44
C GLU A 12 -6.47 -4.97 9.38
N ILE A 13 -5.20 -4.82 9.81
CA ILE A 13 -4.04 -4.69 8.93
C ILE A 13 -3.85 -5.92 8.02
N GLU A 14 -4.11 -7.12 8.54
CA GLU A 14 -3.95 -8.34 7.74
C GLU A 14 -5.01 -8.48 6.64
N LYS A 15 -6.23 -7.98 6.87
CA LYS A 15 -7.27 -7.92 5.82
C LYS A 15 -6.88 -6.92 4.74
N ALA A 16 -6.41 -5.74 5.14
CA ALA A 16 -5.90 -4.71 4.24
C ALA A 16 -4.77 -5.25 3.34
N ARG A 17 -3.79 -5.93 3.93
CA ARG A 17 -2.65 -6.51 3.20
C ARG A 17 -3.07 -7.56 2.18
N LYS A 18 -3.91 -8.52 2.60
CA LYS A 18 -4.38 -9.60 1.71
C LYS A 18 -5.17 -9.06 0.53
N GLU A 19 -6.06 -8.09 0.77
CA GLU A 19 -6.85 -7.49 -0.29
C GLU A 19 -6.00 -6.67 -1.25
N ALA A 20 -5.04 -5.89 -0.74
CA ALA A 20 -4.12 -5.13 -1.58
C ALA A 20 -3.33 -6.04 -2.52
N LEU A 21 -2.75 -7.12 -1.98
CA LEU A 21 -2.04 -8.13 -2.77
C LEU A 21 -2.96 -8.86 -3.75
N HIS A 22 -4.18 -9.21 -3.34
CA HIS A 22 -5.15 -9.86 -4.22
C HIS A 22 -5.49 -8.99 -5.44
N ARG A 23 -5.72 -7.69 -5.23
CA ARG A 23 -5.99 -6.74 -6.32
C ARG A 23 -4.77 -6.54 -7.23
N LEU A 24 -3.57 -6.41 -6.65
CA LEU A 24 -2.33 -6.31 -7.45
C LEU A 24 -2.12 -7.54 -8.33
N ASN A 25 -2.44 -8.74 -7.83
CA ASN A 25 -2.39 -9.99 -8.60
C ASN A 25 -3.43 -10.07 -9.71
N ARG A 26 -4.48 -9.24 -9.68
CA ARG A 26 -5.52 -9.14 -10.71
C ARG A 26 -5.25 -8.03 -11.73
N GLU A 27 -3.99 -7.58 -11.80
CA GLU A 27 -3.53 -6.53 -12.72
C GLU A 27 -4.09 -5.13 -12.44
N ASP A 28 -4.65 -4.88 -11.24
CA ASP A 28 -4.97 -3.52 -10.78
C ASP A 28 -3.66 -2.77 -10.40
N ASP A 29 -2.80 -2.54 -11.39
CA ASP A 29 -1.43 -2.09 -11.22
C ASP A 29 -1.31 -0.55 -11.11
N ILE A 30 -2.07 0.03 -10.18
CA ILE A 30 -2.18 1.49 -9.97
C ILE A 30 -1.36 1.98 -8.77
N ALA A 31 -0.85 3.21 -8.86
CA ALA A 31 0.08 3.79 -7.88
C ALA A 31 -0.42 3.70 -6.43
N GLY A 32 -1.68 4.05 -6.19
CA GLY A 32 -2.23 4.05 -4.85
C GLY A 32 -2.40 2.64 -4.26
N LEU A 33 -2.59 1.61 -5.09
CA LEU A 33 -2.70 0.24 -4.57
C LEU A 33 -1.35 -0.27 -4.06
N HIS A 34 -0.27 0.05 -4.78
CA HIS A 34 1.09 -0.18 -4.28
C HIS A 34 1.33 0.54 -2.96
N TYR A 35 0.92 1.81 -2.85
CA TYR A 35 1.04 2.56 -1.60
C TYR A 35 0.33 1.90 -0.43
N TRP A 36 -0.94 1.54 -0.57
CA TRP A 36 -1.68 0.90 0.51
C TRP A 36 -1.16 -0.51 0.84
N CYS A 37 -0.63 -1.23 -0.16
CA CYS A 37 0.06 -2.49 0.08
C CYS A 37 1.32 -2.29 0.92
N ALA A 38 2.10 -1.23 0.64
CA ALA A 38 3.29 -0.86 1.40
C ALA A 38 2.93 -0.53 2.86
N VAL A 39 1.98 0.38 3.08
CA VAL A 39 1.50 0.77 4.41
C VAL A 39 1.00 -0.45 5.20
N SER A 40 0.35 -1.40 4.53
CA SER A 40 -0.15 -2.62 5.18
C SER A 40 0.95 -3.59 5.59
N HIS A 41 2.09 -3.63 4.89
CA HIS A 41 3.27 -4.42 5.30
C HIS A 41 4.03 -3.71 6.43
N ASP A 42 4.22 -2.40 6.28
CA ASP A 42 4.89 -1.53 7.25
C ASP A 42 4.19 -1.59 8.63
N ALA A 43 2.86 -1.49 8.66
CA ALA A 43 2.06 -1.63 9.87
C ALA A 43 2.14 -3.02 10.55
N GLN A 44 2.70 -4.03 9.89
CA GLN A 44 2.98 -5.36 10.47
C GLN A 44 4.45 -5.54 10.89
N GLY A 45 5.29 -4.50 10.78
CA GLY A 45 6.73 -4.63 10.99
C GLY A 45 7.43 -5.41 9.89
N MET A 46 6.87 -5.38 8.67
CA MET A 46 7.46 -5.99 7.46
C MET A 46 8.04 -4.87 6.57
N GLU A 47 8.89 -4.02 7.15
CA GLU A 47 9.36 -2.80 6.50
C GLU A 47 10.14 -3.13 5.23
N ARG A 48 10.95 -4.21 5.24
CA ARG A 48 11.73 -4.65 4.07
C ARG A 48 10.84 -5.05 2.90
N GLU A 49 9.73 -5.73 3.18
CA GLU A 49 8.74 -6.12 2.20
C GLU A 49 7.91 -4.93 1.71
N ALA A 50 7.76 -3.87 2.54
CA ALA A 50 7.05 -2.65 2.18
C ALA A 50 7.81 -1.79 1.15
N ILE A 51 9.14 -1.69 1.26
CA ILE A 51 10.01 -0.87 0.38
C ILE A 51 9.66 -0.99 -1.12
N PRO A 52 9.67 -2.20 -1.73
CA PRO A 52 9.42 -2.32 -3.17
C PRO A 52 8.02 -1.85 -3.58
N PHE A 53 7.05 -1.84 -2.67
CA PHE A 53 5.72 -1.30 -2.94
C PHE A 53 5.71 0.24 -2.87
N TYR A 54 6.39 0.85 -1.89
CA TYR A 54 6.56 2.30 -1.85
C TYR A 54 7.27 2.82 -3.11
N GLU A 55 8.36 2.18 -3.52
CA GLU A 55 9.08 2.52 -4.75
C GLU A 55 8.17 2.44 -5.99
N LYS A 56 7.39 1.37 -6.13
CA LYS A 56 6.43 1.22 -7.24
C LYS A 56 5.36 2.29 -7.22
N ALA A 57 4.84 2.66 -6.04
CA ALA A 57 3.86 3.74 -5.91
C ALA A 57 4.43 5.08 -6.41
N VAL A 58 5.67 5.40 -6.02
CA VAL A 58 6.41 6.59 -6.46
C VAL A 58 6.66 6.59 -7.97
N CYS A 59 7.14 5.47 -8.51
CA CYS A 59 7.39 5.27 -9.94
C CYS A 59 6.12 5.40 -10.78
N LYS A 60 4.98 4.96 -10.26
CA LYS A 60 3.67 5.07 -10.92
C LYS A 60 3.00 6.43 -10.76
N GLY A 61 3.69 7.39 -10.16
CA GLY A 61 3.22 8.76 -10.08
C GLY A 61 2.17 8.98 -9.00
N ILE A 62 2.26 8.30 -7.85
CA ILE A 62 1.51 8.75 -6.68
C ILE A 62 1.87 10.23 -6.39
N GLN A 63 0.87 11.01 -6.00
CA GLN A 63 0.96 12.48 -5.87
C GLN A 63 0.51 12.95 -4.49
N GLY A 64 0.76 14.24 -4.22
CA GLY A 64 0.33 14.91 -3.00
C GLY A 64 0.99 14.35 -1.75
N GLU A 65 0.26 14.39 -0.64
CA GLU A 65 0.73 13.92 0.68
C GLU A 65 1.13 12.45 0.67
N LEU A 66 0.41 11.60 -0.07
CA LEU A 66 0.74 10.18 -0.17
C LEU A 66 2.10 9.95 -0.84
N ARG A 67 2.52 10.84 -1.76
CA ARG A 67 3.86 10.77 -2.34
C ARG A 67 4.93 11.11 -1.29
N ALA A 68 4.70 12.14 -0.48
CA ALA A 68 5.63 12.49 0.58
C ALA A 68 5.76 11.37 1.61
N GLN A 69 4.66 10.70 1.95
CA GLN A 69 4.64 9.55 2.86
C GLN A 69 5.28 8.29 2.25
N ALA A 70 5.28 8.16 0.92
CA ALA A 70 5.94 7.05 0.23
C ALA A 70 7.47 7.20 0.13
N TYR A 71 8.03 8.37 0.47
CA TYR A 71 9.47 8.55 0.61
C TYR A 71 9.88 8.15 2.03
N ILE A 72 10.11 6.86 2.18
CA ILE A 72 10.72 6.19 3.35
C ILE A 72 12.23 6.44 3.46
#